data_AF-A0AAN7SWU7-F1
#
_entry.id   AF-A0AAN7SWU7-F1
#
_cell.length_a   1.000
_cell.length_b   1.000
_cell.length_c   1.000
_cell.angle_alpha   90.00
_cell.angle_beta   90.00
_cell.angle_gamma   90.00
#
_symmetry.space_group_name_H-M   'P 1'
#
loop_
_entity.id
_entity.type
_entity.pdbx_description
1 polymer ?
#
loop_
_entity_poly.entity_id
_entity_poly.type
_entity_poly.pdbx_seq_one_letter_code
_entity_poly.pdbx_strand_id
1 'polypeptide(L)'
;MFDPAQYHALTSDQAALVQQVTRYTKTYFQDPKFDASHDFNHVLRVTALAIKILEQEQQLVQFSGRKSYNVLTVVLGALLHDIDDRKYRSAQAATVPEAQALLMKLGLEESSAARVQALIDAVSYSSESKNPQRVRDLLVTIPELGIVQDADRLDAIGAVGIDWSRARQ
;
A
#
# COMPACT_ATOMS: atom_id res chain seq x y z
N MET A 1 0.35 19.27 4.97
CA MET A 1 0.39 18.12 4.03
C MET A 1 1.08 16.99 4.77
N PHE A 2 0.49 15.80 4.80
CA PHE A 2 1.05 14.64 5.49
C PHE A 2 2.28 14.12 4.74
N ASP A 3 3.39 13.91 5.44
CA ASP A 3 4.63 13.33 4.89
C ASP A 3 4.86 11.95 5.52
N PRO A 4 4.67 10.85 4.77
CA PRO A 4 4.89 9.48 5.27
C PRO A 4 6.30 9.24 5.81
N ALA A 5 7.31 9.97 5.30
CA ALA A 5 8.70 9.82 5.74
C ALA A 5 8.96 10.40 7.13
N GLN A 6 8.07 11.26 7.64
CA GLN A 6 8.17 11.84 8.98
C GLN A 6 7.50 11.00 10.06
N TYR A 7 7.03 9.79 9.73
CA TYR A 7 6.42 8.92 10.73
C TYR A 7 7.44 8.51 11.80
N HIS A 8 7.13 8.81 13.06
CA HIS A 8 8.06 8.75 14.18
C HIS A 8 8.59 7.34 14.49
N ALA A 9 7.88 6.29 14.06
CA ALA A 9 8.29 4.91 14.28
C ALA A 9 9.25 4.35 13.20
N LEU A 10 9.62 5.17 12.20
CA LEU A 10 10.62 4.82 11.20
C LEU A 10 12.03 5.19 11.70
N THR A 11 13.03 4.36 11.40
CA THR A 11 14.44 4.74 11.55
C THR A 11 14.82 5.78 10.48
N SER A 12 15.95 6.48 10.66
CA SER A 12 16.42 7.47 9.68
C SER A 12 16.63 6.88 8.28
N ASP A 13 17.16 5.66 8.19
CA ASP A 13 17.35 4.96 6.91
C ASP A 13 16.00 4.59 6.27
N GLN A 14 15.05 4.14 7.08
CA GLN A 14 13.70 3.81 6.63
C GLN A 14 12.94 5.06 6.16
N ALA A 15 13.06 6.17 6.88
CA ALA A 15 12.49 7.45 6.48
C ALA A 15 13.06 7.92 5.13
N ALA A 16 14.38 7.80 4.92
CA ALA A 16 15.01 8.13 3.64
C ALA A 16 14.53 7.23 2.50
N LEU A 17 14.35 5.93 2.76
CA LEU A 17 13.77 4.99 1.80
C LEU A 17 12.32 5.37 1.45
N VAL A 18 11.48 5.59 2.46
CA VAL A 18 10.07 6.00 2.30
C VAL A 18 9.99 7.29 1.50
N GLN A 19 10.84 8.28 1.77
CA GLN A 19 10.87 9.54 1.03
C GLN A 19 11.19 9.33 -0.46
N GLN A 20 12.14 8.45 -0.79
CA GLN A 20 12.49 8.12 -2.17
C GLN A 20 11.33 7.42 -2.87
N VAL A 21 10.68 6.48 -2.19
CA VAL A 21 9.49 5.78 -2.69
C VAL A 21 8.33 6.75 -2.91
N THR A 22 8.02 7.62 -1.95
CA THR A 22 6.98 8.65 -2.09
C THR A 22 7.23 9.56 -3.30
N ARG A 23 8.49 9.96 -3.55
CA ARG A 23 8.84 10.76 -4.73
C ARG A 23 8.64 9.97 -6.02
N TYR A 24 9.01 8.70 -6.04
CA TYR A 24 8.77 7.82 -7.18
C TYR A 24 7.28 7.69 -7.46
N THR A 25 6.50 7.30 -6.46
CA THR A 25 5.04 7.16 -6.55
C THR A 25 4.38 8.44 -7.04
N LYS A 26 4.78 9.60 -6.52
CA LYS A 26 4.27 10.89 -7.00
C LYS A 26 4.54 11.13 -8.47
N THR A 27 5.74 10.76 -8.94
CA THR A 27 6.12 10.90 -10.36
C THR A 27 5.38 9.89 -11.23
N TYR A 28 5.17 8.67 -10.72
CA TYR A 28 4.43 7.62 -11.41
C TYR A 28 3.00 8.06 -11.73
N PHE A 29 2.26 8.58 -10.74
CA PHE A 29 0.87 9.05 -10.92
C PHE A 29 0.74 10.43 -11.59
N GLN A 30 1.83 11.07 -12.03
CA GLN A 30 1.77 12.25 -12.89
C GLN A 30 1.52 11.91 -14.36
N ASP A 31 1.64 10.64 -14.75
CA ASP A 31 1.35 10.17 -16.09
C ASP A 31 -0.16 10.28 -16.37
N PRO A 32 -0.57 10.94 -17.48
CA PRO A 32 -1.98 11.15 -17.82
C PRO A 32 -2.78 9.86 -18.09
N LYS A 33 -2.13 8.69 -18.11
CA LYS A 33 -2.81 7.39 -18.20
C LYS A 33 -3.60 7.01 -16.95
N PHE A 34 -3.30 7.61 -15.79
CA PHE A 34 -4.02 7.34 -14.54
C PHE A 34 -5.29 8.19 -14.43
N ASP A 35 -6.39 7.56 -14.04
CA ASP A 35 -7.65 8.26 -13.80
C ASP A 35 -7.64 9.02 -12.47
N ALA A 36 -8.56 9.99 -12.31
CA ALA A 36 -8.66 10.81 -11.11
C ALA A 36 -9.02 10.00 -9.84
N SER A 37 -9.48 8.75 -9.98
CA SER A 37 -9.75 7.83 -8.87
C SER A 37 -8.49 7.17 -8.31
N HIS A 38 -7.42 7.03 -9.10
CA HIS A 38 -6.13 6.47 -8.70
C HIS A 38 -5.03 7.54 -8.71
N ASP A 39 -5.33 8.72 -8.17
CA ASP A 39 -4.36 9.81 -8.11
C ASP A 39 -3.42 9.69 -6.90
N PHE A 40 -2.32 10.44 -6.91
CA PHE A 40 -1.38 10.44 -5.79
C PHE A 40 -2.03 10.88 -4.46
N ASN A 41 -3.12 11.64 -4.50
CA ASN A 41 -3.83 12.04 -3.29
C ASN A 41 -4.57 10.85 -2.66
N HIS A 42 -5.17 9.96 -3.44
CA HIS A 42 -5.72 8.70 -2.95
C HIS A 42 -4.66 7.89 -2.20
N VAL A 43 -3.50 7.66 -2.83
CA VAL A 43 -2.39 6.93 -2.20
C VAL A 43 -1.94 7.58 -0.88
N LEU A 44 -1.86 8.91 -0.82
CA LEU A 44 -1.52 9.62 0.41
C LEU A 44 -2.59 9.47 1.51
N ARG A 45 -3.88 9.51 1.15
CA ARG A 45 -4.97 9.31 2.11
C ARG A 45 -4.98 7.89 2.66
N VAL A 46 -4.83 6.88 1.79
CA VAL A 46 -4.70 5.47 2.17
C VAL A 46 -3.48 5.28 3.08
N THR A 47 -2.33 5.87 2.75
CA THR A 47 -1.13 5.80 3.59
C THR A 47 -1.36 6.43 4.97
N ALA A 48 -2.02 7.58 5.04
CA ALA A 48 -2.35 8.23 6.31
C ALA A 48 -3.34 7.41 7.15
N LEU A 49 -4.32 6.77 6.53
CA LEU A 49 -5.27 5.88 7.19
C LEU A 49 -4.58 4.60 7.68
N ALA A 50 -3.70 4.00 6.87
CA ALA A 50 -2.95 2.81 7.24
C ALA A 50 -2.05 3.06 8.47
N ILE A 51 -1.38 4.21 8.55
CA ILE A 51 -0.61 4.59 9.74
C ILE A 51 -1.51 4.74 10.97
N LYS A 52 -2.68 5.38 10.84
CA LYS A 52 -3.63 5.51 11.95
C LYS A 52 -4.12 4.16 12.46
N ILE A 53 -4.49 3.25 11.55
CA ILE A 53 -4.92 1.90 11.90
C ILE A 53 -3.78 1.14 12.59
N LEU A 54 -2.55 1.25 12.06
CA LEU A 54 -1.37 0.64 12.65
C LEU A 54 -1.11 1.13 14.09
N GLU A 55 -1.21 2.43 14.35
CA GLU A 55 -1.04 2.99 15.70
C GLU A 55 -2.08 2.42 16.68
N GLN A 56 -3.34 2.31 16.26
CA GLN A 56 -4.42 1.75 17.09
C GLN A 56 -4.21 0.25 17.35
N GLU A 57 -3.89 -0.52 16.30
CA GLU A 57 -3.61 -1.94 16.43
C GLU A 57 -2.40 -2.19 17.35
N GLN A 58 -1.31 -1.43 17.21
CA GLN A 58 -0.14 -1.55 18.08
C GLN A 58 -0.46 -1.29 19.55
N GLN A 59 -1.34 -0.32 19.86
CA GLN A 59 -1.81 -0.09 21.21
C GLN A 59 -2.58 -1.29 21.75
N LEU A 60 -3.48 -1.89 20.96
CA LEU A 60 -4.25 -3.08 21.36
C LEU A 60 -3.37 -4.31 21.55
N VAL A 61 -2.32 -4.47 20.74
CA VAL A 61 -1.36 -5.57 20.82
C VAL A 61 -0.58 -5.54 22.14
N GLN A 62 -0.22 -4.36 22.66
CA GLN A 62 0.48 -4.21 23.95
C GLN A 62 -0.32 -4.82 25.12
N PHE A 63 -1.64 -4.90 25.01
CA PHE A 63 -2.51 -5.49 26.04
C PHE A 63 -2.82 -6.98 25.82
N SER A 64 -2.58 -7.52 24.62
CA SER A 64 -3.09 -8.84 24.20
C SER A 64 -2.01 -9.84 23.80
N GLY A 65 -0.72 -9.49 23.89
CA GLY A 65 0.41 -10.40 23.60
C GLY A 65 0.50 -10.81 22.12
N ARG A 66 -0.15 -10.05 21.24
CA ARG A 66 -0.17 -10.29 19.79
C ARG A 66 1.18 -9.94 19.13
N LYS A 67 1.37 -10.41 17.90
CA LYS A 67 2.57 -10.18 17.10
C LYS A 67 2.66 -8.69 16.70
N SER A 68 3.82 -8.07 16.89
CA SER A 68 4.08 -6.70 16.45
C SER A 68 4.03 -6.62 14.92
N TYR A 69 3.40 -5.56 14.40
CA TYR A 69 3.36 -5.25 12.97
C TYR A 69 4.65 -4.58 12.50
N ASN A 70 5.08 -4.89 11.28
CA ASN A 70 6.19 -4.21 10.63
C ASN A 70 5.74 -2.87 10.03
N VAL A 71 6.16 -1.77 10.65
CA VAL A 71 5.84 -0.40 10.24
C VAL A 71 6.24 -0.14 8.79
N LEU A 72 7.46 -0.52 8.39
CA LEU A 72 7.98 -0.26 7.06
C LEU A 72 7.15 -0.99 5.99
N THR A 73 6.77 -2.24 6.24
CA THR A 73 5.93 -3.02 5.32
C THR A 73 4.55 -2.37 5.12
N VAL A 74 3.92 -1.84 6.18
CA VAL A 74 2.64 -1.13 6.07
C VAL A 74 2.78 0.13 5.22
N VAL A 75 3.78 0.97 5.52
CA VAL A 75 3.98 2.26 4.83
C VAL A 75 4.33 2.03 3.36
N LEU A 76 5.27 1.12 3.06
CA LEU A 76 5.64 0.81 1.68
C LEU A 76 4.49 0.14 0.91
N GLY A 77 3.76 -0.77 1.57
CA GLY A 77 2.58 -1.41 1.00
C GLY A 77 1.52 -0.39 0.59
N ALA A 78 1.17 0.53 1.48
CA ALA A 78 0.20 1.58 1.19
C ALA A 78 0.68 2.57 0.11
N LEU A 79 1.97 2.92 0.07
CA LEU A 79 2.52 3.82 -0.96
C LEU A 79 2.59 3.22 -2.37
N LEU A 80 2.64 1.89 -2.47
CA LEU A 80 2.90 1.18 -3.72
C LEU A 80 1.70 0.35 -4.20
N HIS A 81 0.62 0.23 -3.42
CA HIS A 81 -0.49 -0.69 -3.69
C HIS A 81 -1.11 -0.53 -5.09
N ASP A 82 -1.13 0.69 -5.63
CA ASP A 82 -1.72 1.01 -6.93
C ASP A 82 -0.73 1.09 -8.10
N ILE A 83 0.59 1.01 -7.86
CA ILE A 83 1.60 1.12 -8.94
C ILE A 83 1.52 -0.06 -9.91
N ASP A 84 1.20 -1.24 -9.39
CA ASP A 84 1.23 -2.50 -10.10
C ASP A 84 -0.17 -2.98 -10.52
N ASP A 85 -1.17 -2.08 -10.58
CA ASP A 85 -2.53 -2.45 -10.96
C ASP A 85 -2.57 -3.00 -12.40
N ARG A 86 -3.21 -4.16 -12.55
CA ARG A 86 -3.37 -4.90 -13.81
C ARG A 86 -4.03 -4.05 -14.89
N LYS A 87 -4.78 -3.01 -14.52
CA LYS A 87 -5.40 -2.05 -15.43
C LYS A 87 -4.36 -1.26 -16.26
N TYR A 88 -3.17 -1.05 -15.72
CA TYR A 88 -2.11 -0.23 -16.32
C TYR A 88 -0.87 -1.02 -16.74
N ARG A 89 -0.78 -2.32 -16.40
CA ARG A 89 0.29 -3.20 -16.88
C ARG A 89 0.14 -3.42 -18.39
N SER A 90 1.16 -3.03 -19.16
CA SER A 90 1.25 -3.37 -20.58
C SER A 90 1.38 -4.90 -20.77
N ALA A 91 0.94 -5.43 -21.92
CA ALA A 91 0.97 -6.86 -22.22
C ALA A 91 2.39 -7.48 -22.23
N GLN A 92 3.44 -6.65 -22.29
CA GLN A 92 4.83 -7.03 -21.98
C GLN A 92 5.07 -6.89 -20.48
N ALA A 93 4.49 -7.79 -19.68
CA ALA A 93 4.78 -7.81 -18.25
C ALA A 93 6.26 -8.16 -18.02
N ALA A 94 7.00 -7.29 -17.34
CA ALA A 94 8.35 -7.59 -16.88
C ALA A 94 8.34 -8.86 -15.98
N THR A 95 9.44 -9.62 -15.99
CA THR A 95 9.60 -10.83 -15.17
C THR A 95 9.58 -10.56 -13.67
N VAL A 96 9.93 -9.33 -13.27
CA VAL A 96 9.87 -8.84 -11.88
C VAL A 96 8.88 -7.69 -11.82
N PRO A 97 7.93 -7.69 -10.86
CA PRO A 97 7.02 -6.56 -10.66
C PRO A 97 7.74 -5.24 -10.39
N GLU A 98 7.13 -4.13 -10.79
CA GLU A 98 7.79 -2.81 -10.76
C GLU A 98 8.08 -2.36 -9.32
N ALA A 99 7.16 -2.59 -8.39
CA ALA A 99 7.34 -2.25 -6.99
C ALA A 99 8.49 -3.05 -6.35
N GLN A 100 8.59 -4.36 -6.60
CA GLN A 100 9.70 -5.18 -6.12
C GLN A 100 11.06 -4.69 -6.66
N ALA A 101 11.14 -4.43 -7.97
CA ALA A 101 12.37 -3.97 -8.61
C ALA A 101 12.82 -2.60 -8.06
N LEU A 102 11.88 -1.69 -7.83
CA LEU A 102 12.14 -0.39 -7.21
C LEU A 102 12.72 -0.56 -5.80
N LEU A 103 12.09 -1.37 -4.95
CA LEU A 103 12.52 -1.57 -3.57
C LEU A 103 13.92 -2.19 -3.48
N MET A 104 14.22 -3.17 -4.33
CA MET A 104 15.56 -3.77 -4.41
C MET A 104 16.61 -2.76 -4.88
N LYS A 105 16.27 -1.92 -5.86
CA LYS A 105 17.16 -0.84 -6.34
C LYS A 105 17.46 0.20 -5.27
N LEU A 106 16.51 0.45 -4.36
CA LEU A 106 16.68 1.37 -3.23
C LEU A 106 17.40 0.73 -2.03
N GLY A 107 17.88 -0.52 -2.16
CA GLY A 107 18.70 -1.20 -1.16
C GLY A 107 17.92 -2.04 -0.15
N LEU A 108 16.62 -2.29 -0.37
CA LEU A 108 15.86 -3.21 0.46
C LEU A 108 16.22 -4.66 0.11
N GLU A 109 16.34 -5.52 1.14
CA GLU A 109 16.60 -6.95 0.95
C GLU A 109 15.50 -7.60 0.08
N GLU A 110 15.89 -8.54 -0.77
CA GLU A 110 14.98 -9.24 -1.68
C GLU A 110 13.80 -9.89 -0.94
N SER A 111 14.03 -10.52 0.22
CA SER A 111 12.95 -11.14 1.01
C SER A 111 11.92 -10.12 1.51
N SER A 112 12.38 -8.93 1.91
CA SER A 112 11.52 -7.83 2.37
C SER A 112 10.78 -7.17 1.20
N ALA A 113 11.46 -6.98 0.06
CA ALA A 113 10.84 -6.47 -1.17
C ALA A 113 9.77 -7.43 -1.69
N ALA A 114 10.05 -8.74 -1.71
CA ALA A 114 9.08 -9.77 -2.10
C ALA A 114 7.87 -9.82 -1.14
N ARG A 115 8.10 -9.61 0.17
CA ARG A 115 7.01 -9.51 1.16
C ARG A 115 6.09 -8.32 0.87
N VAL A 116 6.67 -7.15 0.57
CA VAL A 116 5.88 -5.96 0.20
C VAL A 116 5.14 -6.18 -1.12
N GLN A 117 5.77 -6.81 -2.12
CA GLN A 117 5.11 -7.15 -3.38
C GLN A 117 3.92 -8.08 -3.16
N ALA A 118 4.07 -9.12 -2.35
CA ALA A 118 3.00 -10.06 -2.05
C ALA A 118 1.82 -9.37 -1.34
N LEU A 119 2.09 -8.36 -0.51
CA LEU A 119 1.07 -7.51 0.08
C LEU A 119 0.35 -6.69 -0.99
N ILE A 120 1.08 -5.97 -1.84
CA ILE A 120 0.52 -5.16 -2.94
C ILE A 120 -0.39 -6.00 -3.85
N ASP A 121 0.09 -7.17 -4.27
CA ASP A 121 -0.64 -8.10 -5.13
C ASP A 121 -1.92 -8.64 -4.48
N ALA A 122 -2.05 -8.56 -3.15
CA ALA A 122 -3.21 -9.04 -2.41
C ALA A 122 -4.16 -7.91 -1.98
N VAL A 123 -3.75 -6.64 -2.04
CA VAL A 123 -4.61 -5.49 -1.74
C VAL A 123 -5.63 -5.26 -2.85
N SER A 124 -5.28 -5.49 -4.12
CA SER A 124 -6.20 -5.28 -5.25
C SER A 124 -7.50 -6.09 -5.08
N TYR A 125 -8.65 -5.43 -5.18
CA TYR A 125 -9.98 -6.07 -5.07
C TYR A 125 -10.15 -7.28 -6.02
N SER A 126 -9.51 -7.19 -7.20
CA SER A 126 -9.54 -8.24 -8.21
C SER A 126 -8.74 -9.49 -7.82
N SER A 127 -7.78 -9.41 -6.89
CA SER A 127 -7.08 -10.58 -6.33
C SER A 127 -7.87 -11.21 -5.20
N GLU A 128 -8.49 -10.39 -4.35
CA GLU A 128 -9.30 -10.87 -3.24
C GLU A 128 -10.52 -11.66 -3.71
N SER A 129 -11.28 -11.09 -4.66
CA SER A 129 -12.49 -11.74 -5.19
C SER A 129 -12.21 -13.04 -5.94
N LYS A 130 -10.98 -13.23 -6.46
CA LYS A 130 -10.60 -14.41 -7.24
C LYS A 130 -10.08 -15.56 -6.39
N ASN A 131 -9.45 -15.29 -5.24
CA ASN A 131 -8.92 -16.34 -4.38
C ASN A 131 -8.90 -15.92 -2.89
N PRO A 132 -10.05 -15.99 -2.21
CA PRO A 132 -10.15 -15.59 -0.80
C PRO A 132 -9.34 -16.48 0.14
N GLN A 133 -9.05 -17.73 -0.24
CA GLN A 133 -8.22 -18.61 0.57
C GLN A 133 -6.76 -18.13 0.59
N ARG A 134 -6.22 -17.76 -0.57
CA ARG A 134 -4.86 -17.19 -0.67
C ARG A 134 -4.70 -15.92 0.15
N VAL A 135 -5.70 -15.04 0.16
CA VAL A 135 -5.66 -13.81 1.00
C VAL A 135 -5.66 -14.16 2.48
N ARG A 136 -6.48 -15.13 2.92
CA ARG A 136 -6.47 -15.60 4.31
C ARG A 136 -5.12 -16.19 4.71
N ASP A 137 -4.51 -17.00 3.86
CA ASP A 137 -3.20 -17.59 4.12
C ASP A 137 -2.09 -16.51 4.17
N LEU A 138 -2.19 -15.48 3.31
CA LEU A 138 -1.32 -14.32 3.34
C LEU A 138 -1.51 -13.47 4.61
N LEU A 139 -2.73 -13.29 5.11
CA LEU A 139 -2.96 -12.57 6.37
C LEU A 139 -2.31 -13.25 7.58
N VAL A 140 -2.16 -14.57 7.57
CA VAL A 140 -1.43 -15.31 8.63
C VAL A 140 0.08 -15.00 8.59
N THR A 141 0.64 -14.85 7.39
CA THR A 141 2.09 -14.66 7.19
C THR A 141 2.50 -13.18 7.16
N ILE A 142 1.60 -12.32 6.68
CA ILE A 142 1.70 -10.87 6.47
C ILE A 142 0.46 -10.20 7.07
N PRO A 143 0.40 -10.06 8.41
CA PRO A 143 -0.74 -9.42 9.06
C PRO A 143 -0.87 -7.92 8.69
N GLU A 144 0.20 -7.31 8.20
CA GLU A 144 0.20 -5.94 7.67
C GLU A 144 -0.75 -5.75 6.47
N LEU A 145 -1.06 -6.82 5.74
CA LEU A 145 -2.00 -6.78 4.61
C LEU A 145 -3.39 -6.30 5.03
N GLY A 146 -3.88 -6.73 6.20
CA GLY A 146 -5.20 -6.35 6.68
C GLY A 146 -5.30 -4.85 6.93
N ILE A 147 -4.24 -4.24 7.48
CA ILE A 147 -4.17 -2.79 7.74
C ILE A 147 -4.30 -2.00 6.44
N VAL A 148 -3.57 -2.42 5.39
CA VAL A 148 -3.57 -1.71 4.10
C VAL A 148 -4.90 -1.93 3.37
N GLN A 149 -5.48 -3.14 3.42
CA GLN A 149 -6.81 -3.41 2.85
C GLN A 149 -7.91 -2.59 3.52
N ASP A 150 -7.89 -2.48 4.86
CA ASP A 150 -8.86 -1.69 5.59
C ASP A 150 -8.71 -0.20 5.29
N ALA A 151 -7.47 0.30 5.20
CA ALA A 151 -7.20 1.70 4.84
C ALA A 151 -7.72 2.06 3.44
N ASP A 152 -7.47 1.20 2.45
CA ASP A 152 -7.92 1.39 1.07
C ASP A 152 -9.46 1.40 0.97
N ARG A 153 -10.11 0.41 1.59
CA ARG A 153 -11.58 0.34 1.65
C ARG A 153 -12.21 1.53 2.37
N LEU A 154 -11.60 2.01 3.46
CA LEU A 154 -12.11 3.17 4.19
C LEU A 154 -12.03 4.44 3.34
N ASP A 155 -10.98 4.63 2.53
CA ASP A 155 -10.92 5.74 1.59
C ASP A 155 -12.01 5.61 0.50
N ALA A 156 -12.30 4.39 0.06
CA ALA A 156 -13.34 4.09 -0.92
C ALA A 156 -14.78 4.17 -0.38
N ILE A 157 -15.01 4.05 0.94
CA ILE A 157 -16.35 4.10 1.57
C ILE A 157 -16.65 5.47 2.19
N GLY A 158 -15.63 6.23 2.60
CA GLY A 158 -15.78 7.60 3.09
C GLY A 158 -16.43 8.51 2.04
N ALA A 159 -16.87 9.72 2.41
CA ALA A 159 -17.65 10.65 1.56
C ALA A 159 -17.13 10.93 0.12
N VAL A 160 -15.92 10.48 -0.23
CA VAL A 160 -15.32 10.49 -1.57
C VAL A 160 -15.83 9.35 -2.46
N GLY A 161 -16.19 8.18 -1.90
CA GLY A 161 -16.73 7.04 -2.64
C GLY A 161 -18.19 7.19 -3.12
N ILE A 162 -18.93 8.15 -2.54
CA ILE A 162 -20.32 8.43 -2.90
C ILE A 162 -20.41 9.35 -4.14
N ASP A 163 -19.33 10.00 -4.58
CA ASP A 163 -19.40 11.06 -5.60
C ASP A 163 -18.57 10.83 -6.87
N TRP A 164 -18.67 9.65 -7.49
CA TRP A 164 -18.26 9.46 -8.89
C TRP A 164 -19.14 8.53 -9.73
N SER A 165 -20.06 7.77 -9.11
CA SER A 165 -20.98 6.89 -9.84
C SER A 165 -22.33 7.54 -10.21
N ARG A 166 -22.55 8.83 -9.88
CA ARG A 166 -23.85 9.52 -10.08
C ARG A 166 -23.82 10.79 -10.93
N ALA A 167 -22.78 11.05 -11.71
CA ALA A 167 -22.74 12.19 -12.65
C ALA A 167 -22.94 11.80 -14.13
N ARG A 168 -23.76 10.78 -14.40
CA ARG A 168 -24.37 10.55 -15.73
C ARG A 168 -25.82 10.12 -15.58
N GLN A 169 -26.69 11.11 -15.44
CA GLN A 169 -28.06 11.07 -15.96
C GLN A 169 -28.20 12.19 -16.99
#